data_AF-A0A7C1TVX0-F1
#
_entry.id   AF-A0A7C1TVX0-F1
#
_cell.length_a   1.000
_cell.length_b   1.000
_cell.length_c   1.000
_cell.angle_alpha   90.00
_cell.angle_beta   90.00
_cell.angle_gamma   90.00
#
_symmetry.space_group_name_H-M   'P 1'
#
loop_
_entity.id
_entity.type
_entity.pdbx_description
1 polymer ?
#
loop_
_entity_poly.entity_id
_entity_poly.type
_entity_poly.pdbx_seq_one_letter_code
_entity_poly.pdbx_strand_id
1 'polypeptide(L)' 'TENGLDKASEVMVDKIGAVRRDKVKEVIGRLKDSHLVQLNRSLALWLGMG' A
#
# COMPACT_ATOMS: atom_id res chain seq x y z
N THR A 1 -15.09 -5.41 -5.94
CA THR A 1 -13.64 -5.25 -5.73
C THR A 1 -13.41 -4.95 -4.25
N GLU A 2 -12.59 -5.75 -3.60
CA GLU A 2 -12.54 -5.82 -2.14
C GLU A 2 -11.72 -4.69 -1.49
N ASN A 3 -10.82 -4.10 -2.26
CA ASN A 3 -9.95 -2.99 -1.87
C ASN A 3 -10.48 -1.61 -2.28
N GLY A 4 -11.68 -1.53 -2.89
CA GLY A 4 -12.30 -0.28 -3.32
C GLY A 4 -11.77 0.31 -4.64
N LEU A 5 -11.00 -0.45 -5.41
CA LEU A 5 -10.52 -0.03 -6.73
C LEU A 5 -11.44 -0.52 -7.84
N ASP A 6 -11.56 0.25 -8.92
CA ASP A 6 -12.37 -0.12 -10.09
C ASP A 6 -11.67 -1.15 -11.01
N LYS A 7 -10.35 -1.23 -10.91
CA LYS A 7 -9.50 -2.11 -11.73
C LYS A 7 -8.43 -2.80 -10.89
N ALA A 8 -8.00 -3.98 -11.33
CA ALA A 8 -6.82 -4.62 -10.79
C ALA A 8 -5.63 -3.66 -10.87
N SER A 9 -4.92 -3.51 -9.76
CA SER A 9 -3.85 -2.51 -9.59
C SER A 9 -2.80 -3.04 -8.63
N GLU A 10 -1.60 -2.50 -8.71
CA GLU A 10 -0.43 -2.89 -7.92
C GLU A 10 0.04 -1.73 -7.02
N VAL A 11 0.59 -2.06 -5.84
CA VAL A 11 1.19 -1.08 -4.93
C VAL A 11 2.68 -0.96 -5.26
N MET A 12 3.13 0.25 -5.60
CA MET A 12 4.52 0.54 -5.96
C MET A 12 5.37 0.74 -4.70
N VAL A 13 6.08 -0.32 -4.25
CA VAL A 13 6.93 -0.28 -3.06
C VAL A 13 8.22 0.53 -3.23
N ASP A 14 8.59 0.85 -4.47
CA ASP A 14 9.74 1.69 -4.81
C ASP A 14 9.45 3.19 -4.69
N LYS A 15 8.17 3.58 -4.67
CA LYS A 15 7.72 5.00 -4.73
C LYS A 15 7.15 5.50 -3.41
N ILE A 16 7.84 5.23 -2.31
CA ILE A 16 7.39 5.62 -0.97
C ILE A 16 7.76 7.08 -0.72
N GLY A 17 6.82 7.86 -0.20
CA GLY A 17 7.03 9.25 0.18
C GLY A 17 6.21 9.64 1.40
N ALA A 18 6.72 10.62 2.16
CA ALA A 18 5.98 11.23 3.25
C ALA A 18 5.01 12.29 2.70
N VAL A 19 3.75 12.24 3.13
CA VAL A 19 2.73 13.24 2.81
C VAL A 19 2.15 13.83 4.09
N ARG A 20 1.79 15.11 4.05
CA ARG A 20 1.11 15.75 5.17
C ARG A 20 -0.33 15.23 5.31
N ARG A 21 -0.83 15.15 6.54
CA ARG A 21 -2.16 14.59 6.84
C ARG A 21 -3.30 15.35 6.17
N ASP A 22 -3.18 16.67 6.02
CA ASP A 22 -4.14 17.52 5.31
C ASP A 22 -4.28 17.19 3.81
N LYS A 23 -3.31 16.49 3.23
CA LYS A 23 -3.36 16.03 1.83
C LYS A 23 -4.10 14.71 1.66
N VAL A 24 -4.38 13.97 2.74
CA VAL A 24 -5.16 12.73 2.71
C VAL A 24 -6.64 13.08 2.91
N LYS A 25 -7.45 12.88 1.87
CA LYS A 25 -8.86 13.30 1.86
C LYS A 25 -9.81 12.20 2.35
N GLU A 26 -10.05 11.21 1.52
CA GLU A 26 -11.10 10.21 1.69
C GLU A 26 -10.54 8.79 1.66
N VAL A 27 -11.15 7.90 2.43
CA VAL A 27 -10.78 6.49 2.48
C VAL A 27 -11.55 5.77 1.38
N ILE A 28 -10.85 5.29 0.35
CA ILE A 28 -11.46 4.63 -0.81
C ILE A 28 -11.69 3.13 -0.61
N GLY A 29 -11.11 2.52 0.42
CA GLY A 29 -11.22 1.09 0.67
C GLY A 29 -10.25 0.59 1.74
N ARG A 30 -10.07 -0.72 1.83
CA ARG A 30 -9.17 -1.35 2.80
C ARG A 30 -8.31 -2.48 2.25
N LEU A 31 -7.14 -2.53 2.86
CA LEU A 31 -6.19 -3.62 2.97
C LEU A 31 -6.77 -4.97 3.45
N LYS A 32 -6.77 -6.09 2.73
CA LYS A 32 -6.92 -7.40 3.41
C LYS A 32 -5.65 -7.73 4.20
N ASP A 33 -5.78 -8.43 5.32
CA ASP A 33 -4.64 -8.84 6.16
C ASP A 33 -3.60 -9.66 5.38
N SER A 34 -4.05 -10.59 4.52
CA SER A 34 -3.16 -11.39 3.68
C SER A 34 -2.30 -10.53 2.74
N HIS A 35 -2.89 -9.48 2.17
CA HIS A 35 -2.18 -8.55 1.29
C HIS A 35 -1.27 -7.60 2.09
N LEU A 36 -1.63 -7.23 3.33
CA LEU A 36 -0.75 -6.47 4.21
C LEU A 36 0.54 -7.24 4.55
N VAL A 37 0.44 -8.55 4.79
CA VAL A 37 1.63 -9.41 5.01
C VAL A 37 2.54 -9.41 3.78
N GLN A 38 1.97 -9.52 2.57
CA GLN A 38 2.74 -9.47 1.33
C GLN A 38 3.40 -8.10 1.12
N LEU A 39 2.66 -7.02 1.33
CA LEU A 39 3.19 -5.65 1.25
C LEU A 39 4.37 -5.44 2.20
N ASN A 40 4.26 -5.88 3.46
CA ASN A 40 5.32 -5.74 4.44
C ASN A 40 6.60 -6.49 4.04
N ARG A 41 6.48 -7.68 3.43
CA ARG A 41 7.63 -8.45 2.93
C ARG A 41 8.30 -7.77 1.75
N SER A 42 7.52 -7.30 0.79
CA SER A 42 8.04 -6.54 -0.36
C SER A 42 8.72 -5.25 0.07
N LEU A 43 8.17 -4.57 1.08
CA LEU A 43 8.76 -3.38 1.68
C LEU A 43 10.08 -3.69 2.38
N ALA A 44 10.13 -4.77 3.17
CA ALA A 44 11.36 -5.21 3.82
C ALA A 44 12.46 -5.50 2.80
N LEU A 45 12.14 -6.23 1.73
CA LEU A 45 13.07 -6.49 0.63
C LEU A 45 13.57 -5.19 -0.03
N TRP A 46 12.67 -4.26 -0.36
CA TRP A 46 13.04 -2.99 -1.01
C TRP A 46 13.95 -2.13 -0.14
N LEU A 47 13.71 -2.12 1.17
CA LEU A 47 14.52 -1.38 2.14
C LEU A 47 15.81 -2.10 2.56
N GLY A 48 16.07 -3.31 2.03
CA GLY A 48 17.23 -4.12 2.41
C GLY A 48 17.16 -4.66 3.84
N MET A 49 15.96 -4.80 4.39
CA MET A 49 15.70 -5.39 5.71
C MET A 49 15.53 -6.90 5.54
N GLY A 50 16.56 -7.65 5.91
CA GLY A 50 16.61 -9.11 5.88
C GLY A 50 17.40 -9.65 7.06
#